data_AF-A0A0K8Q097-F1
#
_entry.id   AF-A0A0K8Q097-F1
#
_cell.length_a   1.000
_cell.length_b   1.000
_cell.length_c   1.000
_cell.angle_alpha   90.00
_cell.angle_beta   90.00
_cell.angle_gamma   90.00
#
_symmetry.space_group_name_H-M   'P 1'
#
loop_
_entity.id
_entity.type
_entity.pdbx_description
1 polymer ?
#
loop_
_entity_poly.entity_id
_entity_poly.type
_entity_poly.pdbx_seq_one_letter_code
_entity_poly.pdbx_strand_id
1 'polypeptide(L)'
;MPVRNSPEGSLGLDLLWSSLEAEADYPGLFTRRLTSAPDRDVFVFWEGGKQGRKGLSISASGALEEVTARLPDVYGLDTGVSVPVPGRVELRIAESRGAVSSVFETLIEDVVKTLSADVAKDALVTVCRRLDLWKHFFAVSRNGLSLNQQAGLFAELTVLIDVMCPAIGEESAAHAWYGPAGALQDFADDRLGVEVKSVSSTGPAIVTIANERQLDERLVGDLLLAVYKLDIRETGEGLTLPRKIEPFENIWPGTSLLQQCSKPN
;
A
#
# COMPACT_ATOMS: atom_id res chain seq x y z
N MET A 1 15.61 -5.38 28.84
CA MET A 1 14.85 -4.68 27.78
C MET A 1 15.08 -5.45 26.49
N PRO A 2 14.04 -5.90 25.76
CA PRO A 2 14.27 -6.59 24.50
C PRO A 2 14.64 -5.54 23.46
N VAL A 3 15.83 -5.70 22.87
CA VAL A 3 16.27 -4.98 21.69
C VAL A 3 15.38 -5.47 20.55
N ARG A 4 14.49 -4.61 20.03
CA ARG A 4 13.79 -4.87 18.78
C ARG A 4 14.83 -4.79 17.67
N ASN A 5 15.26 -5.94 17.15
CA ASN A 5 16.06 -5.99 15.93
C ASN A 5 15.21 -5.39 14.81
N SER A 6 15.65 -4.23 14.31
CA SER A 6 15.10 -3.64 13.09
C SER A 6 15.52 -4.54 11.92
N PRO A 7 14.61 -4.95 11.04
CA PRO A 7 14.97 -5.78 9.88
C PRO A 7 15.92 -4.98 8.98
N GLU A 8 17.04 -5.60 8.59
CA GLU A 8 17.98 -5.04 7.62
C GLU A 8 17.21 -4.67 6.35
N GLY A 9 17.17 -3.37 6.02
CA GLY A 9 16.40 -2.84 4.89
C GLY A 9 15.25 -1.89 5.25
N SER A 10 14.89 -1.76 6.53
CA SER A 10 14.00 -0.68 7.00
C SER A 10 14.73 0.66 6.96
N LEU A 11 14.07 1.70 6.43
CA LEU A 11 14.58 3.07 6.42
C LEU A 11 14.70 3.70 7.82
N GLY A 12 14.36 2.95 8.88
CA GLY A 12 14.42 3.42 10.26
C GLY A 12 13.45 4.56 10.56
N LEU A 13 12.40 4.70 9.75
CA LEU A 13 11.45 5.81 9.82
C LEU A 13 10.79 5.90 11.21
N ASP A 14 10.43 4.77 11.82
CA ASP A 14 9.84 4.73 13.17
C ASP A 14 10.69 5.45 14.23
N LEU A 15 12.02 5.22 14.19
CA LEU A 15 12.95 5.84 15.12
C LEU A 15 13.11 7.34 14.83
N LEU A 16 13.12 7.72 13.55
CA LEU A 16 13.18 9.12 13.13
C LEU A 16 11.91 9.87 13.56
N TRP A 17 10.73 9.28 13.37
CA TRP A 17 9.45 9.85 13.81
C TRP A 17 9.40 10.00 15.32
N SER A 18 9.77 8.95 16.06
CA SER A 18 9.80 8.99 17.52
C SER A 18 10.75 10.07 18.05
N SER A 19 11.92 10.24 17.42
CA SER A 19 12.87 11.30 17.77
C SER A 19 12.31 12.69 17.49
N LEU A 20 11.69 12.88 16.32
CA LEU A 20 11.11 14.17 15.93
C LEU A 20 9.93 14.57 16.82
N GLU A 21 9.05 13.60 17.14
CA GLU A 21 7.92 13.81 18.05
C GLU A 21 8.38 14.17 19.47
N ALA A 22 9.42 13.51 19.97
CA ALA A 22 9.98 13.78 21.29
C ALA A 22 10.56 15.20 21.41
N GLU A 23 11.03 15.78 20.30
CA GLU A 23 11.54 17.16 20.23
C GLU A 23 10.44 18.21 20.03
N ALA A 24 9.25 17.78 19.59
CA ALA A 24 8.11 18.65 19.28
C ALA A 24 7.31 19.09 20.52
N ASP A 25 8.03 19.47 21.59
CA ASP A 25 7.45 20.04 22.81
C ASP A 25 6.76 21.40 22.54
N TYR A 26 7.14 22.09 21.47
CA TYR A 26 6.55 23.35 21.00
C TYR A 26 6.16 23.26 19.52
N PRO A 27 5.15 24.03 19.07
CA PRO A 27 4.80 24.10 17.66
C PRO A 27 5.97 24.56 16.79
N GLY A 28 6.32 23.77 15.78
CA GLY A 28 7.41 24.09 14.85
C GLY A 28 7.55 23.08 13.72
N LEU A 29 8.58 23.25 12.89
CA LEU A 29 8.96 22.28 11.87
C LEU A 29 10.30 21.65 12.29
N PHE A 30 10.25 20.37 12.63
CA PHE A 30 11.43 19.59 12.99
C PHE A 30 11.79 18.70 11.81
N THR A 31 13.06 18.65 11.40
CA THR A 31 13.47 17.90 10.21
C THR A 31 14.64 16.97 10.51
N ARG A 32 14.72 15.85 9.79
CA ARG A 32 15.89 14.96 9.74
C ARG A 32 16.15 14.59 8.29
N ARG A 33 17.43 14.65 7.89
CA ARG A 33 17.85 14.22 6.55
C ARG A 33 17.85 12.70 6.47
N LEU A 34 17.32 12.14 5.38
CA LEU A 34 17.43 10.72 5.10
C LEU A 34 18.78 10.42 4.44
N THR A 35 19.52 9.45 4.99
CA THR A 35 20.84 9.04 4.47
C THR A 35 20.75 8.09 3.29
N SER A 36 19.59 7.47 3.06
CA SER A 36 19.36 6.47 2.00
C SER A 36 19.37 7.05 0.58
N ALA A 37 19.34 8.37 0.44
CA ALA A 37 19.49 9.07 -0.84
C ALA A 37 20.55 10.18 -0.68
N PRO A 38 21.84 9.83 -0.55
CA PRO A 38 22.89 10.77 -0.12
C PRO A 38 23.10 11.93 -1.09
N ASP A 39 22.89 11.72 -2.38
CA ASP A 39 23.02 12.74 -3.43
C ASP A 39 21.77 13.59 -3.64
N ARG A 40 20.71 13.34 -2.85
CA ARG A 40 19.43 14.04 -2.94
C ARG A 40 19.13 14.74 -1.62
N ASP A 41 18.44 15.88 -1.71
CA ASP A 41 18.00 16.62 -0.53
C ASP A 41 16.62 16.11 -0.12
N VAL A 42 16.62 14.98 0.59
CA VAL A 42 15.41 14.32 1.11
C VAL A 42 15.39 14.40 2.63
N PHE A 43 14.31 14.94 3.17
CA PHE A 43 14.12 15.16 4.59
C PHE A 43 12.77 14.63 5.03
N VAL A 44 12.77 13.90 6.14
CA VAL A 44 11.55 13.66 6.90
C VAL A 44 11.31 14.82 7.86
N PHE A 45 10.06 15.17 8.11
CA PHE A 45 9.71 16.25 9.00
C PHE A 45 8.51 15.94 9.90
N TRP A 46 8.48 16.64 11.03
CA TRP A 46 7.35 16.73 11.93
C TRP A 46 6.93 18.19 12.03
N GLU A 47 5.68 18.48 11.66
CA GLU A 47 5.14 19.83 11.67
C GLU A 47 4.05 19.98 12.72
N GLY A 48 4.18 20.98 13.59
CA GLY A 48 3.29 21.24 14.71
C GLY A 48 3.97 20.96 16.06
N GLY A 49 3.19 20.53 17.05
CA GLY A 49 3.68 20.14 18.40
C GLY A 49 3.47 18.64 18.64
N LYS A 50 3.19 18.21 19.88
CA LYS A 50 2.97 16.77 20.22
C LYS A 50 1.84 16.06 19.47
N GLN A 51 0.90 16.80 18.87
CA GLN A 51 -0.12 16.26 17.96
C GLN A 51 0.09 16.78 16.54
N GLY A 52 1.35 16.96 16.17
CA GLY A 52 1.78 17.34 14.83
C GLY A 52 1.58 16.21 13.84
N ARG A 53 2.09 16.44 12.63
CA ARG A 53 1.96 15.51 11.52
C ARG A 53 3.31 15.18 10.93
N LYS A 54 3.43 13.94 10.45
CA LYS A 54 4.59 13.46 9.71
C LYS A 54 4.56 14.03 8.29
N GLY A 55 5.74 14.15 7.70
CA GLY A 55 5.90 14.67 6.36
C GLY A 55 7.22 14.31 5.71
N LEU A 56 7.26 14.40 4.39
CA LEU A 56 8.44 14.24 3.56
C LEU A 56 8.64 15.51 2.73
N SER A 57 9.87 16.03 2.72
CA SER A 57 10.33 17.10 1.86
C SER A 57 11.42 16.59 0.92
N ILE A 58 11.30 16.92 -0.36
CA ILE A 58 12.26 16.58 -1.40
C ILE A 58 12.61 17.86 -2.16
N SER A 59 13.89 18.18 -2.25
CA SER A 59 14.39 19.32 -3.01
C SER A 59 15.29 18.88 -4.16
N ALA A 60 15.03 19.37 -5.36
CA ALA A 60 15.83 19.10 -6.55
C ALA A 60 15.89 20.32 -7.49
N SER A 61 16.78 20.26 -8.48
CA SER A 61 16.75 21.23 -9.58
C SER A 61 15.51 21.01 -10.42
N GLY A 62 14.83 22.07 -10.82
CA GLY A 62 13.60 21.96 -11.63
C GLY A 62 12.84 23.29 -11.74
N ALA A 63 11.69 23.25 -12.42
CA ALA A 63 10.78 24.37 -12.57
C ALA A 63 9.51 24.17 -11.73
N LEU A 64 9.12 25.19 -10.96
CA LEU A 64 7.94 25.15 -10.09
C LEU A 64 6.67 24.76 -10.88
N GLU A 65 6.47 25.41 -12.02
CA GLU A 65 5.30 25.23 -12.89
C GLU A 65 5.16 23.79 -13.40
N GLU A 66 6.28 23.14 -13.73
CA GLU A 66 6.28 21.75 -14.20
C GLU A 66 5.85 20.78 -13.09
N VAL A 67 6.39 20.97 -11.87
CA VAL A 67 6.06 20.13 -10.72
C VAL A 67 4.62 20.35 -10.30
N THR A 68 4.16 21.61 -10.22
CA THR A 68 2.78 21.94 -9.88
C THR A 68 1.78 21.37 -10.88
N ALA A 69 2.08 21.43 -12.19
CA ALA A 69 1.20 20.88 -13.23
C ALA A 69 1.05 19.34 -13.17
N ARG A 70 2.03 18.65 -12.58
CA ARG A 70 2.05 17.17 -12.45
C ARG A 70 1.64 16.67 -11.07
N LEU A 71 1.50 17.56 -10.08
CA LEU A 71 1.20 17.17 -8.72
C LEU A 71 -0.26 16.72 -8.58
N PRO A 72 -0.53 15.45 -8.27
CA PRO A 72 -1.90 14.99 -8.11
C PRO A 72 -2.49 15.47 -6.79
N ASP A 73 -3.79 15.77 -6.80
CA ASP A 73 -4.58 15.90 -5.58
C ASP A 73 -4.84 14.49 -5.01
N VAL A 74 -4.26 14.19 -3.84
CA VAL A 74 -4.32 12.90 -3.17
C VAL A 74 -5.02 13.07 -1.82
N TYR A 75 -6.18 12.43 -1.67
CA TYR A 75 -6.93 12.46 -0.42
C TYR A 75 -6.08 11.95 0.75
N GLY A 76 -6.11 12.64 1.89
CA GLY A 76 -5.34 12.26 3.07
C GLY A 76 -3.88 12.72 3.04
N LEU A 77 -3.44 13.38 1.98
CA LEU A 77 -2.15 14.06 1.89
C LEU A 77 -2.34 15.56 1.67
N ASP A 78 -1.59 16.35 2.43
CA ASP A 78 -1.41 17.77 2.16
C ASP A 78 -0.11 17.93 1.37
N THR A 79 -0.22 18.32 0.10
CA THR A 79 0.95 18.54 -0.76
C THR A 79 1.19 20.02 -1.01
N GLY A 80 2.45 20.41 -1.14
CA GLY A 80 2.84 21.79 -1.41
C GLY A 80 4.13 21.86 -2.18
N VAL A 81 4.22 22.82 -3.10
CA VAL A 81 5.44 23.07 -3.89
C VAL A 81 5.94 24.48 -3.60
N SER A 82 7.23 24.63 -3.39
CA SER A 82 7.86 25.93 -3.17
C SER A 82 9.22 26.04 -3.87
N VAL A 83 9.77 27.24 -3.90
CA VAL A 83 11.12 27.52 -4.43
C VAL A 83 11.93 28.11 -3.27
N PRO A 84 12.57 27.28 -2.43
CA PRO A 84 13.28 27.77 -1.24
C PRO A 84 14.51 28.62 -1.61
N VAL A 85 15.13 28.31 -2.75
CA VAL A 85 16.22 29.10 -3.34
C VAL A 85 16.10 29.09 -4.88
N PRO A 86 16.61 30.12 -5.59
CA PRO A 86 16.55 30.16 -7.04
C PRO A 86 17.09 28.90 -7.71
N GLY A 87 16.32 28.33 -8.65
CA GLY A 87 16.69 27.13 -9.41
C GLY A 87 16.48 25.79 -8.70
N ARG A 88 16.00 25.81 -7.44
CA ARG A 88 15.63 24.60 -6.70
C ARG A 88 14.15 24.63 -6.35
N VAL A 89 13.47 23.52 -6.59
CA VAL A 89 12.08 23.32 -6.22
C VAL A 89 12.02 22.32 -5.07
N GLU A 90 11.19 22.63 -4.08
CA GLU A 90 10.88 21.75 -2.96
C GLU A 90 9.44 21.26 -3.10
N LEU A 91 9.25 19.94 -3.07
CA LEU A 91 7.96 19.29 -2.91
C LEU A 91 7.84 18.79 -1.46
N ARG A 92 6.78 19.22 -0.77
CA ARG A 92 6.40 18.72 0.55
C ARG A 92 5.14 17.88 0.45
N ILE A 93 5.13 16.77 1.17
CA ILE A 93 4.01 15.84 1.30
C ILE A 93 3.83 15.62 2.80
N ALA A 94 2.69 16.02 3.36
CA ALA A 94 2.37 15.87 4.77
C ALA A 94 1.12 15.02 4.95
N GLU A 95 1.02 14.33 6.08
CA GLU A 95 -0.19 13.61 6.45
C GLU A 95 -1.32 14.60 6.78
N SER A 96 -2.48 14.46 6.13
CA SER A 96 -3.68 15.23 6.50
C SER A 96 -4.29 14.67 7.79
N ARG A 97 -5.04 15.50 8.54
CA ARG A 97 -5.74 15.03 9.75
C ARG A 97 -6.74 13.91 9.41
N GLY A 98 -6.60 12.76 10.07
CA GLY A 98 -7.48 11.59 9.90
C GLY A 98 -7.04 10.62 8.80
N ALA A 99 -5.86 10.79 8.22
CA ALA A 99 -5.25 9.76 7.39
C ALA A 99 -4.80 8.54 8.22
N VAL A 100 -4.61 7.41 7.55
CA VAL A 100 -4.10 6.18 8.17
C VAL A 100 -2.56 6.25 8.13
N SER A 101 -1.94 6.51 9.28
CA SER A 101 -0.49 6.79 9.37
C SER A 101 0.39 5.69 8.79
N SER A 102 -0.01 4.42 8.88
CA SER A 102 0.75 3.30 8.27
C SER A 102 0.74 3.33 6.74
N VAL A 103 -0.35 3.80 6.11
CA VAL A 103 -0.42 3.97 4.65
C VAL A 103 0.50 5.10 4.22
N PHE A 104 0.52 6.20 4.99
CA PHE A 104 1.45 7.30 4.78
C PHE A 104 2.91 6.86 4.88
N GLU A 105 3.27 6.13 5.93
CA GLU A 105 4.64 5.61 6.11
C GLU A 105 5.05 4.70 4.96
N THR A 106 4.16 3.80 4.52
CA THR A 106 4.41 2.92 3.36
C THR A 106 4.67 3.72 2.08
N LEU A 107 3.88 4.79 1.85
CA LEU A 107 4.12 5.72 0.74
C LEU A 107 5.51 6.37 0.84
N ILE A 108 5.89 6.85 2.03
CA ILE A 108 7.20 7.49 2.21
C ILE A 108 8.33 6.49 1.92
N GLU A 109 8.23 5.26 2.38
CA GLU A 109 9.24 4.24 2.08
C GLU A 109 9.35 3.96 0.58
N ASP A 110 8.21 3.81 -0.09
CA ASP A 110 8.14 3.58 -1.54
C ASP A 110 8.76 4.74 -2.34
N VAL A 111 8.44 5.98 -1.97
CA VAL A 111 9.01 7.18 -2.59
C VAL A 111 10.53 7.23 -2.39
N VAL A 112 11.01 7.00 -1.16
CA VAL A 112 12.45 7.03 -0.85
C VAL A 112 13.20 5.93 -1.60
N LYS A 113 12.69 4.69 -1.57
CA LYS A 113 13.28 3.57 -2.34
C LYS A 113 13.35 3.87 -3.84
N THR A 114 12.28 4.45 -4.39
CA THR A 114 12.23 4.87 -5.80
C THR A 114 13.31 5.92 -6.08
N LEU A 115 13.44 6.93 -5.23
CA LEU A 115 14.44 7.99 -5.38
C LEU A 115 15.88 7.48 -5.24
N SER A 116 16.12 6.47 -4.41
CA SER A 116 17.45 5.86 -4.21
C SER A 116 17.88 4.98 -5.39
N ALA A 117 16.94 4.32 -6.06
CA ALA A 117 17.22 3.46 -7.21
C ALA A 117 17.28 4.23 -8.54
N ASP A 118 16.71 5.44 -8.59
CA ASP A 118 16.59 6.23 -9.81
C ASP A 118 17.90 6.96 -10.17
N VAL A 119 18.36 6.76 -11.41
CA VAL A 119 19.52 7.45 -12.00
C VAL A 119 19.07 8.72 -12.76
N ALA A 120 17.77 8.91 -12.97
CA ALA A 120 17.22 10.05 -13.70
C ALA A 120 17.37 11.37 -12.92
N LYS A 121 17.54 12.46 -13.66
CA LYS A 121 17.74 13.82 -13.13
C LYS A 121 16.45 14.44 -12.55
N ASP A 122 15.26 13.94 -12.94
CA ASP A 122 13.98 14.59 -12.64
C ASP A 122 13.27 13.96 -11.42
N ALA A 123 13.95 13.98 -10.27
CA ALA A 123 13.49 13.39 -9.02
C ALA A 123 12.05 13.76 -8.62
N LEU A 124 11.68 15.04 -8.77
CA LEU A 124 10.35 15.55 -8.39
C LEU A 124 9.24 15.00 -9.30
N VAL A 125 9.52 14.85 -10.58
CA VAL A 125 8.59 14.27 -11.55
C VAL A 125 8.35 12.80 -11.24
N THR A 126 9.42 12.06 -10.92
CA THR A 126 9.33 10.66 -10.46
C THR A 126 8.41 10.55 -9.24
N VAL A 127 8.52 11.47 -8.29
CA VAL A 127 7.68 11.50 -7.08
C VAL A 127 6.23 11.81 -7.42
N CYS A 128 5.94 12.80 -8.25
CA CYS A 128 4.58 13.09 -8.71
C CYS A 128 3.91 11.87 -9.33
N ARG A 129 4.65 11.11 -10.16
CA ARG A 129 4.15 9.85 -10.74
C ARG A 129 3.87 8.78 -9.69
N ARG A 130 4.71 8.65 -8.65
CA ARG A 130 4.44 7.73 -7.53
C ARG A 130 3.19 8.15 -6.76
N LEU A 131 3.03 9.46 -6.48
CA LEU A 131 1.83 9.97 -5.81
C LEU A 131 0.55 9.68 -6.61
N ASP A 132 0.61 9.74 -7.93
CA ASP A 132 -0.56 9.46 -8.78
C ASP A 132 -0.96 7.98 -8.72
N LEU A 133 0.01 7.06 -8.67
CA LEU A 133 -0.26 5.64 -8.40
C LEU A 133 -0.87 5.43 -7.01
N TRP A 134 -0.33 6.11 -6.00
CA TRP A 134 -0.82 6.01 -4.62
C TRP A 134 -2.20 6.63 -4.40
N LYS A 135 -2.61 7.56 -5.26
CA LYS A 135 -3.94 8.19 -5.22
C LYS A 135 -5.08 7.17 -5.18
N HIS A 136 -4.96 6.09 -5.93
CA HIS A 136 -5.98 5.03 -5.94
C HIS A 136 -6.06 4.28 -4.60
N PHE A 137 -4.92 4.02 -3.96
CA PHE A 137 -4.87 3.37 -2.64
C PHE A 137 -5.43 4.26 -1.53
N PHE A 138 -5.10 5.55 -1.53
CA PHE A 138 -5.64 6.52 -0.56
C PHE A 138 -7.15 6.77 -0.74
N ALA A 139 -7.68 6.63 -1.95
CA ALA A 139 -9.12 6.71 -2.20
C ALA A 139 -9.87 5.54 -1.53
N VAL A 140 -9.28 4.34 -1.50
CA VAL A 140 -9.84 3.15 -0.83
C VAL A 140 -9.72 3.26 0.70
N SER A 141 -8.65 3.88 1.22
CA SER A 141 -8.45 4.01 2.68
C SER A 141 -9.42 4.97 3.38
N ARG A 142 -10.12 5.85 2.65
CA ARG A 142 -11.07 6.83 3.22
C ARG A 142 -12.21 6.20 4.04
N ASN A 143 -12.73 5.06 3.59
CA ASN A 143 -13.83 4.34 4.27
C ASN A 143 -13.39 2.95 4.77
N GLY A 144 -12.12 2.58 4.54
CA GLY A 144 -11.68 1.20 4.61
C GLY A 144 -12.40 0.31 3.59
N LEU A 145 -12.10 -0.99 3.62
CA LEU A 145 -12.90 -1.99 2.91
C LEU A 145 -14.27 -2.09 3.59
N SER A 146 -15.35 -2.06 2.81
CA SER A 146 -16.68 -2.42 3.33
C SER A 146 -16.70 -3.86 3.85
N LEU A 147 -17.64 -4.22 4.72
CA LEU A 147 -17.75 -5.61 5.24
C LEU A 147 -17.81 -6.66 4.13
N ASN A 148 -18.45 -6.35 3.00
CA ASN A 148 -18.49 -7.25 1.84
C ASN A 148 -17.12 -7.39 1.17
N GLN A 149 -16.40 -6.28 1.01
CA GLN A 149 -15.04 -6.32 0.45
C GLN A 149 -14.07 -7.03 1.41
N GLN A 150 -14.23 -6.85 2.73
CA GLN A 150 -13.44 -7.57 3.73
C GLN A 150 -13.72 -9.08 3.67
N ALA A 151 -14.99 -9.48 3.56
CA ALA A 151 -15.41 -10.87 3.42
C ALA A 151 -14.84 -11.52 2.15
N GLY A 152 -14.91 -10.81 1.01
CA GLY A 152 -14.33 -11.24 -0.26
C GLY A 152 -12.82 -11.44 -0.16
N LEU A 153 -12.10 -10.40 0.28
CA LEU A 153 -10.65 -10.48 0.47
C LEU A 153 -10.26 -11.59 1.45
N PHE A 154 -11.02 -11.78 2.53
CA PHE A 154 -10.75 -12.84 3.50
C PHE A 154 -10.83 -14.22 2.84
N ALA A 155 -11.86 -14.45 2.03
CA ALA A 155 -12.06 -15.70 1.28
C ALA A 155 -10.96 -15.91 0.23
N GLU A 156 -10.62 -14.89 -0.55
CA GLU A 156 -9.51 -14.94 -1.53
C GLU A 156 -8.19 -15.30 -0.85
N LEU A 157 -7.86 -14.62 0.25
CA LEU A 157 -6.68 -14.95 1.05
C LEU A 157 -6.75 -16.37 1.60
N THR A 158 -7.93 -16.98 1.77
CA THR A 158 -8.03 -18.36 2.28
C THR A 158 -7.67 -19.34 1.18
N VAL A 159 -8.12 -19.08 -0.04
CA VAL A 159 -7.71 -19.85 -1.22
C VAL A 159 -6.21 -19.68 -1.46
N LEU A 160 -5.71 -18.45 -1.44
CA LEU A 160 -4.28 -18.20 -1.64
C LEU A 160 -3.43 -18.98 -0.63
N ILE A 161 -3.70 -18.78 0.67
CA ILE A 161 -2.82 -19.24 1.75
C ILE A 161 -3.00 -20.73 2.03
N ASP A 162 -4.24 -21.20 2.11
CA ASP A 162 -4.53 -22.56 2.60
C ASP A 162 -4.62 -23.58 1.46
N VAL A 163 -4.76 -23.13 0.21
CA VAL A 163 -4.94 -24.01 -0.96
C VAL A 163 -3.82 -23.81 -1.98
N MET A 164 -3.63 -22.60 -2.51
CA MET A 164 -2.72 -22.35 -3.63
C MET A 164 -1.25 -22.41 -3.20
N CYS A 165 -0.87 -21.74 -2.11
CA CYS A 165 0.51 -21.77 -1.61
C CYS A 165 1.00 -23.20 -1.32
N PRO A 166 0.24 -24.08 -0.62
CA PRO A 166 0.62 -25.48 -0.42
C PRO A 166 0.67 -26.30 -1.72
N ALA A 167 -0.17 -25.99 -2.70
CA ALA A 167 -0.28 -26.77 -3.93
C ALA A 167 0.80 -26.44 -4.96
N ILE A 168 1.13 -25.16 -5.16
CA ILE A 168 1.99 -24.69 -6.25
C ILE A 168 3.18 -23.82 -5.79
N GLY A 169 3.31 -23.61 -4.48
CA GLY A 169 4.32 -22.73 -3.88
C GLY A 169 3.88 -21.28 -3.83
N GLU A 170 4.43 -20.53 -2.86
CA GLU A 170 4.01 -19.16 -2.53
C GLU A 170 4.19 -18.17 -3.70
N GLU A 171 5.33 -18.22 -4.38
CA GLU A 171 5.62 -17.32 -5.51
C GLU A 171 4.65 -17.56 -6.69
N SER A 172 4.44 -18.80 -7.08
CA SER A 172 3.51 -19.14 -8.17
C SER A 172 2.07 -18.79 -7.79
N ALA A 173 1.67 -19.04 -6.55
CA ALA A 173 0.35 -18.72 -6.03
C ALA A 173 0.08 -17.21 -6.03
N ALA A 174 1.07 -16.40 -5.63
CA ALA A 174 0.98 -14.94 -5.70
C ALA A 174 0.86 -14.43 -7.14
N HIS A 175 1.63 -15.00 -8.09
CA HIS A 175 1.54 -14.63 -9.51
C HIS A 175 0.21 -15.03 -10.17
N ALA A 176 -0.41 -16.12 -9.71
CA ALA A 176 -1.69 -16.57 -10.21
C ALA A 176 -2.90 -15.83 -9.61
N TRP A 177 -2.71 -15.00 -8.58
CA TRP A 177 -3.79 -14.28 -7.90
C TRP A 177 -4.06 -12.90 -8.51
N TYR A 178 -5.21 -12.77 -9.17
CA TYR A 178 -5.64 -11.55 -9.86
C TYR A 178 -6.86 -10.86 -9.20
N GLY A 179 -7.44 -11.44 -8.15
CA GLY A 179 -8.61 -10.90 -7.44
C GLY A 179 -8.53 -9.41 -7.12
N PRO A 180 -7.42 -8.91 -6.54
CA PRO A 180 -7.27 -7.47 -6.23
C PRO A 180 -7.27 -6.55 -7.47
N ALA A 181 -6.96 -7.08 -8.65
CA ALA A 181 -6.96 -6.34 -9.92
C ALA A 181 -8.34 -6.33 -10.61
N GLY A 182 -9.35 -7.00 -10.05
CA GLY A 182 -10.69 -7.07 -10.63
C GLY A 182 -10.75 -7.86 -11.94
N ALA A 183 -9.93 -8.90 -12.06
CA ALA A 183 -9.93 -9.80 -13.21
C ALA A 183 -11.23 -10.62 -13.30
N LEU A 184 -11.38 -11.37 -14.40
CA LEU A 184 -12.56 -12.22 -14.61
C LEU A 184 -12.66 -13.36 -13.59
N GLN A 185 -11.52 -13.88 -13.15
CA GLN A 185 -11.36 -14.91 -12.14
C GLN A 185 -10.37 -14.41 -11.10
N ASP A 186 -10.57 -14.78 -9.83
CA ASP A 186 -9.67 -14.36 -8.76
C ASP A 186 -8.31 -15.03 -8.85
N PHE A 187 -8.24 -16.27 -9.33
CA PHE A 187 -6.99 -16.94 -9.68
C PHE A 187 -7.05 -17.51 -11.09
N ALA A 188 -5.97 -17.40 -11.85
CA ALA A 188 -5.91 -17.97 -13.18
C ALA A 188 -4.48 -18.34 -13.59
N ASP A 189 -4.33 -19.48 -14.24
CA ASP A 189 -3.22 -19.78 -15.14
C ASP A 189 -3.76 -20.51 -16.39
N ASP A 190 -2.87 -20.92 -17.30
CA ASP A 190 -3.27 -21.60 -18.54
C ASP A 190 -4.04 -22.93 -18.30
N ARG A 191 -4.02 -23.47 -17.08
CA ARG A 191 -4.60 -24.76 -16.71
C ARG A 191 -5.79 -24.65 -15.76
N LEU A 192 -5.82 -23.66 -14.87
CA LEU A 192 -6.81 -23.57 -13.81
C LEU A 192 -7.27 -22.12 -13.59
N GLY A 193 -8.58 -21.91 -13.67
CA GLY A 193 -9.26 -20.74 -13.14
C GLY A 193 -9.93 -21.05 -11.81
N VAL A 194 -9.84 -20.15 -10.84
CA VAL A 194 -10.60 -20.21 -9.60
C VAL A 194 -11.33 -18.90 -9.37
N GLU A 195 -12.66 -18.98 -9.30
CA GLU A 195 -13.51 -17.88 -8.86
C GLU A 195 -13.84 -18.08 -7.38
N VAL A 196 -13.61 -17.07 -6.55
CA VAL A 196 -13.82 -17.12 -5.10
C VAL A 196 -15.04 -16.30 -4.70
N LYS A 197 -15.93 -16.90 -3.93
CA LYS A 197 -17.15 -16.24 -3.44
C LYS A 197 -17.30 -16.42 -1.95
N SER A 198 -17.54 -15.31 -1.25
CA SER A 198 -17.88 -15.32 0.17
C SER A 198 -19.38 -15.11 0.38
N VAL A 199 -19.98 -15.79 1.36
CA VAL A 199 -21.36 -15.58 1.80
C VAL A 199 -21.39 -15.40 3.31
N SER A 200 -21.94 -14.30 3.79
CA SER A 200 -21.96 -13.93 5.23
C SER A 200 -23.33 -14.14 5.91
N SER A 201 -24.31 -14.73 5.22
CA SER A 201 -25.67 -14.86 5.75
C SER A 201 -25.86 -16.09 6.63
N THR A 202 -26.64 -15.96 7.71
CA THR A 202 -27.12 -17.08 8.54
C THR A 202 -28.11 -17.99 7.79
N GLY A 203 -28.70 -17.52 6.68
CA GLY A 203 -29.60 -18.28 5.80
C GLY A 203 -28.90 -19.21 4.79
N PRO A 204 -29.65 -19.67 3.75
CA PRO A 204 -29.10 -20.47 2.65
C PRO A 204 -27.97 -19.72 1.93
N ALA A 205 -26.90 -20.44 1.57
CA ALA A 205 -25.76 -19.85 0.87
C ALA A 205 -26.13 -19.58 -0.60
N ILE A 206 -26.60 -18.37 -0.90
CA ILE A 206 -26.84 -17.92 -2.27
C ILE A 206 -25.57 -17.24 -2.78
N VAL A 207 -24.97 -17.82 -3.80
CA VAL A 207 -23.82 -17.25 -4.50
C VAL A 207 -24.34 -16.54 -5.74
N THR A 208 -23.99 -15.25 -5.87
CA THR A 208 -24.29 -14.48 -7.07
C THR A 208 -23.05 -14.39 -7.94
N ILE A 209 -23.21 -14.73 -9.21
CA ILE A 209 -22.21 -14.50 -10.25
C ILE A 209 -22.60 -13.20 -10.94
N ALA A 210 -21.76 -12.17 -10.81
CA ALA A 210 -22.08 -10.82 -11.28
C ALA A 210 -21.95 -10.71 -12.81
N ASN A 211 -21.12 -11.56 -13.40
CA ASN A 211 -20.90 -11.61 -14.83
C ASN A 211 -20.74 -13.06 -15.28
N GLU A 212 -21.47 -13.48 -16.31
CA GLU A 212 -21.37 -14.81 -16.90
C GLU A 212 -19.96 -15.19 -17.33
N ARG A 213 -19.11 -14.20 -17.68
CA ARG A 213 -17.70 -14.40 -18.05
C ARG A 213 -16.84 -14.91 -16.91
N GLN A 214 -17.27 -14.77 -15.66
CA GLN A 214 -16.61 -15.41 -14.50
C GLN A 214 -16.70 -16.94 -14.58
N LEU A 215 -17.66 -17.45 -15.36
CA LEU A 215 -17.87 -18.87 -15.63
C LEU A 215 -17.38 -19.29 -17.02
N ASP A 216 -16.61 -18.44 -17.71
CA ASP A 216 -16.07 -18.77 -19.03
C ASP A 216 -14.85 -19.69 -18.90
N GLU A 217 -15.04 -20.96 -19.25
CA GLU A 217 -14.01 -21.99 -19.26
C GLU A 217 -13.07 -21.90 -20.47
N ARG A 218 -13.30 -21.02 -21.46
CA ARG A 218 -12.49 -21.01 -22.70
C ARG A 218 -11.05 -20.53 -22.50
N LEU A 219 -10.79 -19.83 -21.40
CA LEU A 219 -9.49 -19.21 -21.10
C LEU A 219 -8.63 -20.07 -20.16
N VAL A 220 -9.18 -21.15 -19.61
CA VAL A 220 -8.53 -21.99 -18.60
C VAL A 220 -8.82 -23.47 -18.87
N GLY A 221 -7.94 -24.38 -18.44
CA GLY A 221 -8.18 -25.83 -18.61
C GLY A 221 -9.36 -26.35 -17.79
N ASP A 222 -9.35 -26.02 -16.50
CA ASP A 222 -10.40 -26.33 -15.52
C ASP A 222 -10.86 -25.04 -14.83
N LEU A 223 -12.15 -24.97 -14.47
CA LEU A 223 -12.72 -23.87 -13.71
C LEU A 223 -13.31 -24.37 -12.38
N LEU A 224 -12.85 -23.78 -11.27
CA LEU A 224 -13.36 -24.08 -9.93
C LEU A 224 -14.06 -22.86 -9.34
N LEU A 225 -15.17 -23.12 -8.63
CA LEU A 225 -15.86 -22.12 -7.80
C LEU A 225 -15.62 -22.44 -6.33
N ALA A 226 -14.83 -21.61 -5.64
CA ALA A 226 -14.56 -21.75 -4.22
C ALA A 226 -15.54 -20.88 -3.41
N VAL A 227 -16.43 -21.51 -2.64
CA VAL A 227 -17.46 -20.81 -1.86
C VAL A 227 -17.17 -20.91 -0.36
N TYR A 228 -16.95 -19.75 0.28
CA TYR A 228 -16.71 -19.64 1.72
C TYR A 228 -17.93 -19.06 2.42
N LYS A 229 -18.50 -19.81 3.36
CA LYS A 229 -19.50 -19.29 4.28
C LYS A 229 -18.80 -18.71 5.51
N LEU A 230 -18.93 -17.39 5.71
CA LEU A 230 -18.25 -16.66 6.77
C LEU A 230 -19.24 -16.25 7.86
N ASP A 231 -18.84 -16.41 9.12
CA ASP A 231 -19.53 -15.86 10.29
C ASP A 231 -18.78 -14.60 10.73
N ILE A 232 -19.32 -13.43 10.40
CA ILE A 232 -18.67 -12.13 10.65
C ILE A 232 -19.22 -11.56 11.96
N ARG A 233 -18.33 -11.31 12.92
CA ARG A 233 -18.66 -10.77 14.24
C ARG A 233 -17.72 -9.64 14.61
N GLU A 234 -18.21 -8.65 15.35
CA GLU A 234 -17.38 -7.55 15.87
C GLU A 234 -16.42 -7.99 16.97
N THR A 235 -16.79 -9.02 17.75
CA THR A 235 -15.98 -9.59 18.82
C THR A 235 -16.06 -11.11 18.83
N GLY A 236 -15.01 -11.77 19.31
CA GLY A 236 -14.92 -13.23 19.41
C GLY A 236 -13.53 -13.77 19.10
N GLU A 237 -13.37 -15.10 19.06
CA GLU A 237 -12.09 -15.79 18.82
C GLU A 237 -11.78 -16.01 17.32
N GLY A 238 -12.44 -15.27 16.43
CA GLY A 238 -12.26 -15.38 14.97
C GLY A 238 -10.90 -14.89 14.48
N LEU A 239 -10.61 -15.13 13.20
CA LEU A 239 -9.42 -14.62 12.53
C LEU A 239 -9.73 -13.30 11.85
N THR A 240 -8.92 -12.26 12.11
CA THR A 240 -9.05 -10.97 11.45
C THR A 240 -8.23 -10.93 10.16
N LEU A 241 -8.59 -10.06 9.22
CA LEU A 241 -7.82 -9.84 7.99
C LEU A 241 -6.33 -9.51 8.27
N PRO A 242 -5.98 -8.56 9.18
CA PRO A 242 -4.58 -8.30 9.51
C PRO A 242 -3.84 -9.52 10.05
N ARG A 243 -4.47 -10.30 10.94
CA ARG A 243 -3.85 -11.51 11.50
C ARG A 243 -3.63 -12.61 10.45
N LYS A 244 -4.42 -12.60 9.38
CA LYS A 244 -4.31 -13.57 8.28
C LYS A 244 -3.14 -13.27 7.34
N ILE A 245 -2.77 -12.01 7.19
CA ILE A 245 -1.64 -11.57 6.36
C ILE A 245 -0.31 -11.50 7.14
N GLU A 246 -0.36 -11.44 8.48
CA GLU A 246 0.83 -11.37 9.35
C GLU A 246 1.93 -12.40 9.04
N PRO A 247 1.64 -13.68 8.72
CA PRO A 247 2.67 -14.64 8.36
C PRO A 247 3.48 -14.26 7.10
N PHE A 248 2.87 -13.49 6.19
CA PHE A 248 3.45 -13.12 4.89
C PHE A 248 4.25 -11.82 4.92
N GLU A 249 4.03 -10.93 5.91
CA GLU A 249 4.84 -9.73 6.09
C GLU A 249 6.32 -10.07 6.35
N ASN A 250 6.60 -11.25 6.93
CA ASN A 250 7.95 -11.74 7.18
C ASN A 250 8.59 -12.47 5.99
N ILE A 251 7.78 -12.94 5.03
CA ILE A 251 8.23 -13.76 3.88
C ILE A 251 8.48 -12.87 2.66
N TRP A 252 7.73 -11.78 2.49
CA TRP A 252 7.95 -10.77 1.46
C TRP A 252 8.29 -9.40 2.06
N PRO A 253 9.46 -9.23 2.70
CA PRO A 253 9.87 -7.95 3.24
C PRO A 253 10.03 -6.92 2.10
N GLY A 254 9.16 -5.91 2.08
CA GLY A 254 9.32 -4.74 1.20
C GLY A 254 8.60 -4.78 -0.15
N THR A 255 7.84 -5.83 -0.45
CA THR A 255 6.83 -5.83 -1.51
C THR A 255 5.47 -5.94 -0.85
N SER A 256 4.76 -4.82 -0.73
CA SER A 256 3.34 -4.91 -0.39
C SER A 256 2.68 -5.84 -1.41
N LEU A 257 1.83 -6.78 -1.00
CA LEU A 257 1.00 -7.58 -1.92
C LEU A 257 0.27 -6.68 -2.94
N LEU A 258 -0.01 -5.42 -2.56
CA LEU A 258 -0.57 -4.37 -3.41
C LEU A 258 0.36 -3.94 -4.57
N GLN A 259 1.68 -3.95 -4.38
CA GLN A 259 2.66 -3.58 -5.40
C GLN A 259 2.83 -4.67 -6.48
N GLN A 260 2.63 -5.94 -6.15
CA GLN A 260 2.63 -7.02 -7.16
C GLN A 260 1.37 -7.01 -8.03
N CYS A 261 0.21 -6.66 -7.44
CA CYS A 261 -1.05 -6.47 -8.17
C CYS A 261 -1.03 -5.28 -9.16
N SER A 262 0.00 -4.43 -9.09
CA SER A 262 0.12 -3.18 -9.87
C SER A 262 1.03 -3.31 -11.09
N LYS A 263 1.61 -4.49 -11.38
CA LYS A 263 2.42 -4.67 -12.59
C LYS A 263 1.48 -4.92 -13.78
N PRO A 264 1.39 -4.01 -14.77
CA PRO A 264 0.84 -4.39 -16.05
C PRO A 264 1.81 -5.36 -16.71
N ASN A 265 1.26 -6.40 -17.35
CA ASN A 265 2.01 -7.20 -18.33
C ASN A 265 2.62 -6.29 -19.41
#